data_AF-A0A259SFP3-F1
#
_entry.id   AF-A0A259SFP3-F1
#
_cell.length_a   1.000
_cell.length_b   1.000
_cell.length_c   1.000
_cell.angle_alpha   90.00
_cell.angle_beta   90.00
_cell.angle_gamma   90.00
#
_symmetry.space_group_name_H-M   'P 1'
#
loop_
_entity.id
_entity.type
_entity.pdbx_description
1 polymer ?
#
loop_
_entity_poly.entity_id
_entity_poly.type
_entity_poly.pdbx_seq_one_letter_code
_entity_poly.pdbx_strand_id
1 'polypeptide(L)'
;MITALLAAAWRGRRFGPLVAETLPVTVRASETMLGRARLTAKAADAAHAADALRTGTISRLAARLGLPARADAAAVADAAADRIRVDRAGARTLLTGPLPGSDAELVPYARRLAELETAVEHAVRIERSTP
;
A
#
# COMPACT_ATOMS: atom_id res chain seq x y z
N MET A 1 -10.19 16.22 -22.34
CA MET A 1 -9.96 16.71 -20.96
C MET A 1 -11.11 16.30 -20.03
N ILE A 2 -11.22 15.01 -19.69
CA ILE A 2 -12.28 14.49 -18.79
C ILE A 2 -11.73 13.43 -17.81
N THR A 3 -10.51 12.91 -18.07
CA THR A 3 -9.87 11.85 -17.26
C THR A 3 -9.26 12.37 -15.94
N ALA A 4 -8.87 13.64 -15.86
CA ALA A 4 -8.31 14.22 -14.63
C ALA A 4 -9.36 14.38 -13.51
N LEU A 5 -10.63 14.60 -13.86
CA LEU A 5 -11.71 14.82 -12.90
C LEU A 5 -12.15 13.52 -12.21
N LEU A 6 -12.09 12.37 -12.90
CA LEU A 6 -12.39 11.07 -12.28
C LEU A 6 -11.33 10.65 -11.25
N ALA A 7 -10.05 10.98 -11.49
CA ALA A 7 -8.96 10.68 -10.56
C ALA A 7 -9.07 11.49 -9.24
N ALA A 8 -9.55 12.74 -9.33
CA ALA A 8 -9.78 13.58 -8.15
C ALA A 8 -10.98 13.09 -7.30
N ALA A 9 -12.05 12.61 -7.95
CA ALA A 9 -13.24 12.13 -7.25
C ALA A 9 -13.00 10.87 -6.40
N TRP A 10 -12.04 10.02 -6.77
CA TRP A 10 -11.67 8.83 -5.98
C TRP A 10 -10.75 9.18 -4.79
N ARG A 11 -9.98 10.27 -4.90
CA ARG A 11 -9.01 10.74 -3.89
C ARG A 11 -9.71 11.24 -2.61
N GLY A 12 -10.92 11.79 -2.72
CA GLY A 12 -11.67 12.37 -1.60
C GLY A 12 -12.61 11.42 -0.84
N ARG A 13 -13.04 10.30 -1.44
CA ARG A 13 -14.08 9.43 -0.84
C ARG A 13 -13.57 8.19 -0.10
N ARG A 14 -12.31 7.78 -0.26
CA ARG A 14 -11.82 6.49 0.31
C ARG A 14 -10.74 6.60 1.39
N PHE A 15 -10.21 7.79 1.66
CA PHE A 15 -9.49 8.05 2.91
C PHE A 15 -10.49 8.61 3.93
N GLY A 16 -11.34 7.71 4.45
CA GLY A 16 -11.93 7.90 5.77
C GLY A 16 -10.78 8.20 6.76
N PRO A 17 -11.09 9.01 7.78
CA PRO A 17 -10.17 9.98 8.37
C PRO A 17 -8.80 9.37 8.66
N LEU A 18 -7.77 10.03 8.10
CA LEU A 18 -6.36 9.78 8.36
C LEU A 18 -6.05 10.26 9.80
N VAL A 19 -6.65 9.60 10.80
CA VAL A 19 -6.32 9.79 12.21
C VAL A 19 -5.01 9.05 12.44
N ALA A 20 -3.93 9.79 12.19
CA ALA A 20 -2.72 9.64 12.95
C ALA A 20 -3.02 10.08 14.40
N GLU A 21 -3.58 9.18 15.21
CA GLU A 21 -3.38 9.27 16.66
C GLU A 21 -2.64 8.03 17.12
N THR A 22 -1.41 8.27 17.56
CA THR A 22 -0.64 7.40 18.42
C THR A 22 -1.45 7.15 19.69
N LEU A 23 -2.02 5.96 19.86
CA LEU A 23 -2.48 5.50 21.16
C LEU A 23 -1.72 4.22 21.56
N PRO A 24 -0.86 4.30 22.61
CA PRO A 24 -0.09 3.17 23.10
C PRO A 24 -0.99 2.25 23.94
N VAL A 25 -0.80 0.93 23.78
CA VAL A 25 -1.09 -0.15 24.74
C VAL A 25 -2.49 -0.20 25.39
N THR A 26 -3.34 -1.19 25.04
CA THR A 26 -4.29 -1.79 26.01
C THR A 26 -4.77 -3.20 25.60
N VAL A 27 -4.23 -4.20 26.32
CA VAL A 27 -4.81 -5.47 26.81
C VAL A 27 -5.86 -6.30 26.04
N ARG A 28 -5.47 -7.56 25.80
CA ARG A 28 -5.97 -8.79 26.47
C ARG A 28 -7.49 -8.93 26.69
N ALA A 29 -8.17 -9.54 25.71
CA ALA A 29 -9.33 -10.44 25.86
C ALA A 29 -9.52 -11.10 24.48
N SER A 30 -9.48 -12.41 24.27
CA SER A 30 -10.06 -13.46 25.10
C SER A 30 -9.31 -14.76 24.83
N GLU A 31 -8.77 -15.36 25.91
CA GLU A 31 -8.96 -16.79 26.09
C GLU A 31 -10.43 -17.10 25.79
N THR A 32 -10.73 -17.96 24.81
CA THR A 32 -11.82 -18.95 24.86
C THR A 32 -11.89 -19.68 23.51
N MET A 33 -11.43 -20.93 23.55
CA MET A 33 -11.98 -22.11 22.89
C MET A 33 -12.82 -21.88 21.61
N LEU A 34 -12.19 -21.92 20.42
CA LEU A 34 -12.78 -22.27 19.10
C LEU A 34 -11.67 -22.30 18.03
N GLY A 35 -10.56 -22.98 18.38
CA GLY A 35 -9.19 -22.62 18.01
C GLY A 35 -8.64 -23.00 16.64
N ARG A 36 -9.44 -23.31 15.60
CA ARG A 36 -8.85 -23.52 14.24
C ARG A 36 -9.64 -22.94 13.07
N ALA A 37 -10.97 -23.05 13.04
CA ALA A 37 -11.76 -22.56 11.90
C ALA A 37 -11.79 -21.02 11.79
N ARG A 38 -11.69 -20.29 12.91
CA ARG A 38 -11.63 -18.82 12.90
C ARG A 38 -10.26 -18.27 12.48
N LEU A 39 -9.19 -19.05 12.66
CA LEU A 39 -7.84 -18.64 12.27
C LEU A 39 -7.70 -18.62 10.74
N THR A 40 -8.25 -19.63 10.06
CA THR A 40 -8.25 -19.65 8.59
C THR A 40 -9.15 -18.55 7.99
N ALA A 41 -10.30 -18.27 8.61
CA ALA A 41 -11.19 -17.20 8.15
C ALA A 41 -10.54 -15.81 8.27
N LYS A 42 -9.96 -15.49 9.45
CA LYS A 42 -9.25 -14.21 9.64
C LYS A 42 -8.02 -14.08 8.72
N ALA A 43 -7.31 -15.18 8.48
CA ALA A 43 -6.17 -15.18 7.58
C ALA A 43 -6.57 -14.90 6.12
N ALA A 44 -7.71 -15.43 5.68
CA ALA A 44 -8.26 -15.17 4.35
C ALA A 44 -8.67 -13.71 4.18
N ASP A 45 -9.31 -13.12 5.19
CA ASP A 45 -9.71 -11.70 5.18
C ASP A 45 -8.48 -10.77 5.11
N ALA A 46 -7.43 -11.06 5.90
CA ALA A 46 -6.19 -10.29 5.90
C ALA A 46 -5.47 -10.34 4.54
N ALA A 47 -5.37 -11.53 3.94
CA ALA A 47 -4.75 -11.70 2.63
C ALA A 47 -5.53 -10.96 1.53
N HIS A 48 -6.87 -10.99 1.58
CA HIS A 48 -7.72 -10.24 0.64
C HIS A 48 -7.55 -8.72 0.80
N ALA A 49 -7.53 -8.23 2.04
CA ALA A 49 -7.27 -6.82 2.33
C ALA A 49 -5.88 -6.39 1.84
N ALA A 50 -4.86 -7.23 2.04
CA ALA A 50 -3.50 -6.98 1.58
C ALA A 50 -3.40 -6.87 0.06
N ASP A 51 -4.08 -7.76 -0.65
CA ASP A 51 -4.12 -7.75 -2.12
C ASP A 51 -4.79 -6.47 -2.65
N ALA A 52 -5.92 -6.08 -2.04
CA ALA A 52 -6.61 -4.85 -2.38
C ALA A 52 -5.73 -3.60 -2.14
N LEU A 53 -4.99 -3.56 -1.03
CA LEU A 53 -4.04 -2.48 -0.73
C LEU A 53 -2.91 -2.43 -1.76
N ARG A 54 -2.29 -3.58 -2.05
CA ARG A 54 -1.20 -3.70 -3.02
C ARG A 54 -1.63 -3.24 -4.41
N THR A 55 -2.73 -3.79 -4.92
CA THR A 55 -3.28 -3.44 -6.23
C THR A 55 -3.62 -1.96 -6.33
N GLY A 56 -4.21 -1.40 -5.26
CA GLY A 56 -4.46 0.04 -5.16
C GLY A 56 -3.17 0.87 -5.21
N THR A 57 -2.14 0.46 -4.46
CA THR A 57 -0.83 1.15 -4.43
C THR A 57 -0.12 1.09 -5.78
N ILE A 58 -0.08 -0.07 -6.43
CA ILE A 58 0.49 -0.23 -7.79
C ILE A 58 -0.21 0.71 -8.77
N SER A 59 -1.55 0.75 -8.76
CA SER A 59 -2.32 1.63 -9.63
C SER A 59 -1.98 3.11 -9.43
N ARG A 60 -1.82 3.55 -8.17
CA ARG A 60 -1.45 4.94 -7.85
C ARG A 60 0.00 5.27 -8.21
N LEU A 61 0.93 4.34 -7.98
CA LEU A 61 2.33 4.49 -8.36
C LEU A 61 2.48 4.56 -9.88
N ALA A 62 1.82 3.68 -10.63
CA ALA A 62 1.84 3.69 -12.08
C ALA A 62 1.34 5.04 -12.63
N ALA A 63 0.22 5.55 -12.12
CA ALA A 63 -0.32 6.84 -12.51
C ALA A 63 0.64 8.01 -12.20
N ARG A 64 1.35 7.98 -11.06
CA ARG A 64 2.31 9.02 -10.66
C ARG A 64 3.61 8.98 -11.44
N LEU A 65 4.06 7.79 -11.83
CA LEU A 65 5.29 7.55 -12.59
C LEU A 65 5.07 7.64 -14.10
N GLY A 66 3.84 7.86 -14.56
CA GLY A 66 3.49 7.92 -15.99
C GLY A 66 3.49 6.56 -16.70
N LEU A 67 3.40 5.46 -15.95
CA LEU A 67 3.34 4.11 -16.48
C LEU A 67 1.90 3.75 -16.90
N PRO A 68 1.73 2.84 -17.87
CA PRO A 68 0.40 2.37 -18.25
C PRO A 68 -0.29 1.66 -17.07
N ALA A 69 -1.62 1.77 -16.98
CA ALA A 69 -2.40 1.17 -15.89
C ALA A 69 -2.32 -0.38 -15.83
N ARG A 70 -1.88 -1.01 -16.92
CA ARG A 70 -1.60 -2.46 -17.01
C ARG A 70 -0.09 -2.77 -16.96
N ALA A 71 0.73 -1.84 -16.49
CA ALA A 71 2.14 -2.10 -16.25
C ALA A 71 2.30 -3.25 -15.25
N ASP A 72 3.31 -4.08 -15.49
CA ASP A 72 3.64 -5.17 -14.58
C ASP A 72 4.03 -4.62 -13.20
N ALA A 73 3.61 -5.30 -12.14
CA ALA A 73 3.88 -4.91 -10.76
C ALA A 73 5.39 -4.81 -10.50
N ALA A 74 6.20 -5.67 -11.12
CA ALA A 74 7.65 -5.61 -11.02
C ALA A 74 8.20 -4.34 -11.70
N ALA A 75 7.69 -3.99 -12.89
CA ALA A 75 8.10 -2.78 -13.59
C ALA A 75 7.72 -1.50 -12.81
N VAL A 76 6.54 -1.48 -12.17
CA VAL A 76 6.13 -0.38 -11.30
C VAL A 76 7.04 -0.29 -10.06
N ALA A 77 7.42 -1.42 -9.47
CA ALA A 77 8.34 -1.47 -8.34
C ALA A 77 9.73 -0.93 -8.71
N ASP A 78 10.25 -1.32 -9.87
CA ASP A 78 11.55 -0.84 -10.36
C ASP A 78 11.54 0.65 -10.63
N ALA A 79 10.52 1.15 -11.33
CA ALA A 79 10.39 2.56 -11.62
C ALA A 79 10.24 3.39 -10.33
N ALA A 80 9.51 2.87 -9.33
CA ALA A 80 9.40 3.50 -8.03
C ALA A 80 10.76 3.53 -7.32
N ALA A 81 11.47 2.40 -7.26
CA ALA A 81 12.78 2.30 -6.64
C ALA A 81 13.82 3.22 -7.30
N ASP A 82 13.80 3.31 -8.63
CA ASP A 82 14.65 4.20 -9.41
C ASP A 82 14.38 5.66 -9.10
N ARG A 83 13.12 6.02 -8.92
CA ARG A 83 12.70 7.38 -8.58
C ARG A 83 13.18 7.83 -7.22
N ILE A 84 13.10 6.97 -6.21
CA ILE A 84 13.47 7.31 -4.82
C ILE A 84 14.89 6.86 -4.45
N ARG A 85 15.62 6.26 -5.39
CA ARG A 85 17.00 5.77 -5.24
C ARG A 85 17.17 4.78 -4.08
N VAL A 86 16.16 3.92 -3.87
CA VAL A 86 16.22 2.83 -2.89
C VAL A 86 16.51 1.48 -3.57
N ASP A 87 16.71 0.46 -2.76
CA ASP A 87 16.91 -0.90 -3.25
C ASP A 87 15.70 -1.44 -4.04
N ARG A 88 15.97 -1.88 -5.28
CA ARG A 88 14.97 -2.48 -6.17
C ARG A 88 14.45 -3.80 -5.64
N ALA A 89 15.31 -4.61 -5.01
CA ALA A 89 14.90 -5.92 -4.51
C ALA A 89 13.88 -5.79 -3.37
N GLY A 90 14.08 -4.84 -2.45
CA GLY A 90 13.13 -4.50 -1.40
C GLY A 90 11.79 -4.00 -1.95
N ALA A 91 11.81 -3.06 -2.91
CA ALA A 91 10.58 -2.54 -3.52
C ALA A 91 9.80 -3.61 -4.29
N ARG A 92 10.50 -4.45 -5.09
CA ARG A 92 9.90 -5.60 -5.76
C ARG A 92 9.28 -6.55 -4.76
N THR A 93 10.01 -6.95 -3.72
CA THR A 93 9.50 -7.87 -2.69
C THR A 93 8.22 -7.34 -2.04
N LEU A 94 8.12 -6.03 -1.81
CA LEU A 94 6.91 -5.43 -1.23
C LEU A 94 5.69 -5.50 -2.16
N LEU A 95 5.89 -5.36 -3.48
CA LEU A 95 4.81 -5.28 -4.47
C LEU A 95 4.53 -6.60 -5.20
N THR A 96 5.47 -7.54 -5.25
CA THR A 96 5.33 -8.84 -5.94
C THR A 96 5.53 -10.04 -5.02
N GLY A 97 6.04 -9.83 -3.80
CA GLY A 97 6.30 -10.90 -2.84
C GLY A 97 5.03 -11.45 -2.18
N PRO A 98 5.17 -12.37 -1.22
CA PRO A 98 4.03 -12.97 -0.52
C PRO A 98 3.18 -11.90 0.17
N LEU A 99 1.86 -12.11 0.17
CA LEU A 99 0.92 -11.26 0.91
C LEU A 99 0.93 -11.64 2.39
N PRO A 100 0.78 -10.67 3.32
CA PRO A 100 0.61 -10.97 4.74
C PRO A 100 -0.65 -11.82 4.95
N GLY A 101 -0.52 -12.85 5.76
CA GLY A 101 -1.58 -13.82 6.02
C GLY A 101 -2.38 -13.55 7.29
N SER A 102 -2.07 -12.45 8.00
CA SER A 102 -2.74 -12.12 9.26
C SER A 102 -2.83 -10.60 9.47
N ASP A 103 -3.80 -10.15 10.26
CA ASP A 103 -3.97 -8.73 10.60
C ASP A 103 -2.73 -8.12 11.24
N ALA A 104 -2.00 -8.90 12.04
CA ALA A 104 -0.77 -8.46 12.69
C ALA A 104 0.35 -8.15 11.68
N GLU A 105 0.41 -8.86 10.57
CA GLU A 105 1.34 -8.63 9.46
C GLU A 105 0.81 -7.59 8.46
N LEU A 106 -0.53 -7.45 8.35
CA LEU A 106 -1.19 -6.50 7.46
C LEU A 106 -0.87 -5.05 7.82
N VAL A 107 -0.87 -4.71 9.11
CA VAL A 107 -0.57 -3.34 9.60
C VAL A 107 0.83 -2.87 9.18
N PRO A 108 1.93 -3.59 9.49
CA PRO A 108 3.26 -3.18 9.04
C PRO A 108 3.41 -3.22 7.51
N TYR A 109 2.73 -4.14 6.82
CA TYR A 109 2.70 -4.17 5.36
C TYR A 109 2.07 -2.91 4.75
N ALA A 110 0.90 -2.52 5.25
CA ALA A 110 0.20 -1.31 4.82
C ALA A 110 1.02 -0.04 5.07
N ARG A 111 1.72 0.05 6.22
CA ARG A 111 2.62 1.16 6.53
C ARG A 111 3.77 1.26 5.53
N ARG A 112 4.45 0.15 5.23
CA ARG A 112 5.53 0.12 4.23
C ARG A 112 5.06 0.54 2.84
N LEU A 113 3.84 0.13 2.43
CA LEU A 113 3.25 0.59 1.17
C LEU A 113 3.00 2.12 1.17
N ALA A 114 2.47 2.66 2.27
CA ALA A 114 2.22 4.09 2.40
C ALA A 114 3.52 4.93 2.44
N GLU A 115 4.56 4.41 3.09
CA GLU A 115 5.91 5.01 3.11
C GLU A 115 6.49 5.06 1.70
N LEU A 116 6.40 3.96 0.94
CA LEU A 116 6.84 3.91 -0.46
C LEU A 116 6.07 4.92 -1.32
N GLU A 117 4.75 4.98 -1.20
CA GLU A 117 3.91 5.92 -1.97
C GLU A 117 4.26 7.38 -1.64
N THR A 118 4.46 7.69 -0.36
CA THR A 118 4.87 9.02 0.11
C THR A 118 6.26 9.38 -0.43
N ALA A 119 7.24 8.48 -0.31
CA ALA A 119 8.59 8.74 -0.81
C ALA A 119 8.59 9.06 -2.32
N VAL A 120 7.84 8.30 -3.12
CA VAL A 120 7.70 8.55 -4.55
C VAL A 120 7.04 9.91 -4.82
N GLU A 121 6.01 10.26 -4.05
CA GLU A 121 5.34 11.56 -4.18
C GLU A 121 6.30 12.73 -3.91
N HIS A 122 7.09 12.62 -2.85
CA HIS A 122 8.07 13.62 -2.48
C HIS A 122 9.14 13.77 -3.57
N ALA A 123 9.68 12.67 -4.09
CA ALA A 123 10.67 12.70 -5.16
C ALA A 123 10.14 13.35 -6.45
N VAL A 124 8.94 12.96 -6.89
CA VAL A 124 8.30 13.54 -8.08
C VAL A 124 7.99 15.03 -7.91
N ARG A 125 7.69 15.48 -6.69
CA ARG A 125 7.43 16.89 -6.41
C ARG A 125 8.70 17.74 -6.50
N ILE A 126 9.83 17.25 -5.97
CA ILE A 126 11.12 17.97 -5.99
C ILE A 126 11.57 18.22 -7.43
N GLU A 127 11.45 17.23 -8.31
CA GLU A 127 11.82 17.33 -9.73
C GLU A 127 11.06 18.44 -10.45
N ARG A 128 9.75 18.59 -10.19
CA ARG A 128 8.94 19.67 -10.80
C ARG A 128 9.24 21.07 -10.24
N SER A 129 9.85 21.15 -9.05
CA SER A 129 10.16 22.42 -8.40
C SER A 129 11.57 22.93 -8.73
N THR A 130 12.36 22.17 -9.50
CA THR A 130 13.70 22.58 -9.93
C THR A 130 13.56 23.28 -11.29
N PRO A 131 13.82 24.61 -11.39
CA PRO A 131 13.61 25.40 -12.61
C PRO A 131 14.66 25.15 -13.70
#